data_AF-A0A536UPR7-F1
#
_entry.id   AF-A0A536UPR7-F1
#
_cell.length_a   1.000
_cell.length_b   1.000
_cell.length_c   1.000
_cell.angle_alpha   90.00
_cell.angle_beta   90.00
_cell.angle_gamma   90.00
#
_symmetry.space_group_name_H-M   'P 1'
#
loop_
_entity.id
_entity.type
_entity.pdbx_description
1 polymer ?
#
loop_
_entity_poly.entity_id
_entity_poly.type
_entity_poly.pdbx_seq_one_letter_code
_entity_poly.pdbx_strand_id
1 'polypeptide(L)'
;MSTVIRSVETIVVALPRDMPYLGPLGKGEQINERGYFVRRGNRTIYPAVDRSVLIKITASDGTVGWGETYGIVAPQAVVAIVGDVLGPLLIGREPVDIPAIWDDLY
;
A
#
# COMPACT_ATOMS: atom_id res chain seq x y z
N MET A 1 20.52 -0.89 -25.25
CA MET A 1 19.75 0.25 -24.73
C MET A 1 19.46 -0.04 -23.29
N SER A 2 19.57 0.94 -22.39
CA SER A 2 19.23 0.68 -21.00
C SER A 2 17.71 0.66 -20.80
N THR A 3 17.24 -0.23 -19.93
CA THR A 3 15.84 -0.38 -19.57
C THR A 3 15.51 0.61 -18.46
N VAL A 4 14.53 1.48 -18.68
CA VAL A 4 14.12 2.51 -17.71
C VAL A 4 12.68 2.31 -17.25
N ILE A 5 12.35 2.79 -16.06
CA ILE A 5 10.99 2.79 -15.54
C ILE A 5 10.09 3.71 -16.39
N ARG A 6 8.96 3.17 -16.86
CA ARG A 6 7.96 3.85 -17.70
C ARG A 6 6.68 4.21 -16.94
N SER A 7 6.26 3.39 -15.99
CA SER A 7 5.06 3.65 -15.19
C SER A 7 5.21 3.12 -13.78
N VAL A 8 4.53 3.81 -12.86
CA VAL A 8 4.32 3.41 -11.46
C VAL A 8 2.83 3.53 -11.19
N GLU A 9 2.16 2.41 -10.89
CA GLU A 9 0.72 2.32 -10.68
C GLU A 9 0.43 1.82 -9.26
N THR A 10 -0.48 2.46 -8.53
CA THR A 10 -0.91 2.01 -7.20
C THR A 10 -2.29 1.36 -7.25
N ILE A 11 -2.45 0.21 -6.61
CA ILE A 11 -3.70 -0.56 -6.58
C ILE A 11 -4.03 -0.88 -5.13
N VAL A 12 -5.23 -0.50 -4.67
CA VAL A 12 -5.73 -0.91 -3.35
C VAL A 12 -6.49 -2.22 -3.49
N VAL A 13 -5.98 -3.29 -2.87
CA VAL A 13 -6.64 -4.60 -2.85
C VAL A 13 -7.34 -4.77 -1.51
N ALA A 14 -8.64 -5.02 -1.53
CA ALA A 14 -9.44 -5.26 -0.33
C ALA A 14 -10.16 -6.60 -0.45
N LEU A 15 -10.05 -7.42 0.59
CA LEU A 15 -10.69 -8.74 0.70
C LEU A 15 -11.66 -8.74 1.89
N PRO A 16 -12.91 -9.19 1.71
CA PRO A 16 -13.85 -9.29 2.81
C PRO A 16 -13.37 -10.32 3.84
N ARG A 17 -13.75 -10.13 5.10
CA ARG A 17 -13.59 -11.13 6.16
C ARG A 17 -14.93 -11.38 6.83
N ASP A 18 -15.21 -12.65 7.12
CA ASP A 18 -16.36 -13.02 7.97
C ASP A 18 -16.12 -12.66 9.44
N MET A 19 -14.84 -12.69 9.86
CA MET A 19 -14.42 -12.34 11.21
C MET A 19 -13.20 -11.41 11.15
N PRO A 20 -13.23 -10.25 11.85
CA PRO A 20 -12.09 -9.36 11.92
C PRO A 20 -10.82 -10.03 12.44
N TYR A 21 -9.67 -9.45 12.09
CA TYR A 21 -8.37 -9.87 12.62
C TYR A 21 -8.37 -9.83 14.17
N LEU A 22 -7.73 -10.82 14.79
CA LEU A 22 -7.74 -11.09 16.24
C LEU A 22 -9.11 -11.52 16.83
N GLY A 23 -10.03 -12.00 15.99
CA GLY A 23 -11.28 -12.61 16.44
C GLY A 23 -12.48 -11.67 16.44
N PRO A 24 -13.62 -12.09 17.02
CA PRO A 24 -14.85 -11.30 17.01
C PRO A 24 -14.69 -9.98 17.79
N LEU A 25 -15.65 -9.07 17.62
CA LEU A 25 -15.69 -7.83 18.40
C LEU A 25 -15.89 -8.13 19.90
N GLY A 26 -15.10 -7.46 20.73
CA GLY A 26 -15.28 -7.48 22.18
C GLY A 26 -16.51 -6.70 22.63
N LYS A 27 -16.89 -6.85 23.90
CA LYS A 27 -18.02 -6.12 24.49
C LYS A 27 -17.83 -4.60 24.35
N GLY A 28 -18.76 -3.95 23.66
CA GLY A 28 -18.75 -2.50 23.44
C GLY A 28 -17.78 -2.03 22.35
N GLU A 29 -17.20 -2.93 21.55
CA GLU A 29 -16.53 -2.61 20.29
C GLU A 29 -17.55 -2.58 19.16
N GLN A 30 -17.45 -1.61 18.27
CA GLN A 30 -18.35 -1.43 17.14
C GLN A 30 -17.56 -1.01 15.91
N ILE A 31 -17.97 -1.51 14.74
CA ILE A 31 -17.45 -1.08 13.45
C ILE A 31 -18.16 0.21 13.06
N ASN A 32 -17.40 1.26 12.74
CA ASN A 32 -17.93 2.53 12.27
C ASN A 32 -18.32 2.48 10.78
N GLU A 33 -18.91 3.56 10.29
CA GLU A 33 -19.37 3.70 8.89
C GLU A 33 -18.27 3.50 7.83
N ARG A 34 -17.00 3.60 8.22
CA ARG A 34 -15.84 3.41 7.33
C ARG A 34 -15.22 2.02 7.44
N GLY A 35 -15.82 1.11 8.22
CA GLY A 35 -15.33 -0.25 8.37
C GLY A 35 -14.18 -0.41 9.38
N TYR A 36 -13.98 0.55 10.29
CA TYR A 36 -12.96 0.47 11.34
C TYR A 36 -13.56 0.31 12.73
N PHE A 37 -12.81 -0.31 13.63
CA PHE A 37 -13.13 -0.40 15.05
C PHE A 37 -11.85 -0.27 15.89
N VAL A 38 -12.01 0.03 17.18
CA VAL A 38 -10.88 0.14 18.12
C VAL A 38 -10.96 -0.99 19.13
N ARG A 39 -9.87 -1.76 19.26
CA ARG A 39 -9.76 -2.77 20.31
C ARG A 39 -9.59 -2.10 21.67
N ARG A 40 -10.48 -2.38 22.62
CA ARG A 40 -10.46 -1.67 23.92
C ARG A 40 -9.24 -2.02 24.78
N GLY A 41 -8.73 -3.25 24.67
CA GLY A 41 -7.61 -3.73 25.48
C GLY A 41 -6.27 -3.03 25.16
N ASN A 42 -6.01 -2.71 23.90
CA ASN A 42 -4.75 -2.09 23.46
C ASN A 42 -4.91 -0.69 22.83
N ARG A 43 -6.16 -0.24 22.63
CA ARG A 43 -6.51 1.07 22.03
C ARG A 43 -6.09 1.23 20.57
N THR A 44 -5.79 0.14 19.87
CA THR A 44 -5.39 0.14 18.46
C THR A 44 -6.61 0.04 17.54
N ILE A 45 -6.58 0.79 16.44
CA ILE A 45 -7.57 0.74 15.37
C ILE A 45 -7.31 -0.43 14.41
N TYR A 46 -8.37 -1.11 13.97
CA TYR A 46 -8.32 -2.20 13.00
C TYR A 46 -9.43 -2.04 11.95
N PRO A 47 -9.20 -2.45 10.70
CA PRO A 47 -10.28 -2.61 9.72
C PRO A 47 -11.04 -3.92 9.92
N ALA A 48 -12.29 -3.95 9.46
CA ALA A 48 -13.09 -5.17 9.35
C ALA A 48 -12.76 -6.01 8.11
N VAL A 49 -11.93 -5.49 7.20
CA VAL A 49 -11.49 -6.13 5.95
C VAL A 49 -9.97 -6.22 5.91
N ASP A 50 -9.43 -7.22 5.22
CA ASP A 50 -8.01 -7.24 4.91
C ASP A 50 -7.75 -6.32 3.73
N ARG A 51 -6.69 -5.49 3.81
CA ARG A 51 -6.39 -4.52 2.77
C ARG A 51 -4.90 -4.20 2.71
N SER A 52 -4.36 -4.17 1.50
CA SER A 52 -3.00 -3.73 1.20
C SER A 52 -2.98 -2.76 0.03
N VAL A 53 -1.83 -2.13 -0.19
CA VAL A 53 -1.56 -1.33 -1.39
C VAL A 53 -0.47 -2.05 -2.19
N LEU A 54 -0.80 -2.46 -3.41
CA LEU A 54 0.13 -2.97 -4.39
C LEU A 54 0.66 -1.82 -5.24
N ILE A 55 1.95 -1.89 -5.58
CA ILE A 55 2.61 -0.98 -6.51
C ILE A 55 3.12 -1.82 -7.67
N LYS A 56 2.68 -1.47 -8.87
CA LYS A 56 3.14 -2.10 -10.12
C LYS A 56 4.05 -1.12 -10.84
N ILE A 57 5.26 -1.55 -11.16
CA ILE A 57 6.24 -0.77 -11.91
C ILE A 57 6.47 -1.46 -13.26
N THR A 58 6.30 -0.73 -14.36
CA THR A 58 6.55 -1.27 -15.71
C THR A 58 7.73 -0.55 -16.32
N ALA A 59 8.68 -1.30 -16.86
CA ALA A 59 9.86 -0.76 -17.54
C ALA A 59 9.67 -0.66 -19.05
N SER A 60 10.59 0.03 -19.73
CA SER A 60 10.52 0.32 -21.17
C SER A 60 10.60 -0.90 -22.08
N ASP A 61 11.13 -2.03 -21.59
CA ASP A 61 11.17 -3.31 -22.31
C ASP A 61 9.95 -4.20 -22.03
N GLY A 62 8.98 -3.72 -21.23
CA GLY A 62 7.79 -4.46 -20.84
C GLY A 62 7.96 -5.31 -19.57
N THR A 63 9.13 -5.30 -18.94
CA THR A 63 9.33 -5.94 -17.62
C THR A 63 8.41 -5.30 -16.59
N VAL A 64 7.77 -6.15 -15.77
CA VAL A 64 6.86 -5.71 -14.69
C VAL A 64 7.38 -6.19 -13.35
N GLY A 65 7.57 -5.26 -12.42
CA GLY A 65 7.85 -5.51 -11.01
C GLY A 65 6.64 -5.18 -10.13
N TRP A 66 6.51 -5.91 -9.03
CA TRP A 66 5.46 -5.71 -8.03
C TRP A 66 6.06 -5.49 -6.65
N GLY A 67 5.57 -4.47 -5.95
CA GLY A 67 5.80 -4.23 -4.54
C GLY A 67 4.47 -4.19 -3.77
N GLU A 68 4.53 -4.38 -2.46
CA GLU A 68 3.37 -4.33 -1.58
C GLU A 68 3.71 -3.61 -0.28
N THR A 69 2.77 -2.85 0.25
CA THR A 69 2.85 -2.26 1.59
C THR A 69 1.49 -2.20 2.27
N TYR A 70 1.49 -1.76 3.53
CA TYR A 70 0.30 -1.68 4.36
C TYR A 70 -0.76 -0.75 3.76
N GLY A 71 -1.99 -1.26 3.71
CA GLY A 71 -3.19 -0.50 3.31
C GLY A 71 -4.34 -0.64 4.30
N ILE A 72 -4.10 -1.26 5.46
CA ILE A 72 -5.15 -1.62 6.42
C ILE A 72 -5.89 -0.40 6.96
N VAL A 73 -5.21 0.75 7.09
CA VAL A 73 -5.80 2.03 7.50
C VAL A 73 -5.38 3.11 6.51
N ALA A 74 -6.34 3.90 6.04
CA ALA A 74 -6.11 5.05 5.16
C ALA A 74 -5.14 4.77 3.98
N PRO A 75 -5.38 3.74 3.14
CA PRO A 75 -4.47 3.38 2.05
C PRO A 75 -4.25 4.52 1.04
N GLN A 76 -5.19 5.46 0.96
CA GLN A 76 -5.10 6.61 0.06
C GLN A 76 -3.95 7.57 0.43
N ALA A 77 -3.44 7.52 1.66
CA ALA A 77 -2.23 8.26 2.01
C ALA A 77 -1.02 7.75 1.23
N VAL A 78 -0.84 6.42 1.16
CA VAL A 78 0.23 5.79 0.36
C VAL A 78 0.02 6.05 -1.13
N VAL A 79 -1.21 5.91 -1.62
CA VAL A 79 -1.56 6.21 -3.02
C VAL A 79 -1.19 7.64 -3.39
N ALA A 80 -1.51 8.61 -2.52
CA ALA A 80 -1.18 10.00 -2.74
C ALA A 80 0.34 10.23 -2.75
N ILE A 81 1.08 9.71 -1.76
CA ILE A 81 2.54 9.86 -1.69
C ILE A 81 3.23 9.27 -2.93
N VAL A 82 2.82 8.08 -3.36
CA VAL A 82 3.39 7.43 -4.54
C VAL A 82 3.00 8.16 -5.82
N GLY A 83 1.75 8.56 -5.96
CA GLY A 83 1.26 9.23 -7.18
C GLY A 83 1.80 10.66 -7.36
N ASP A 84 1.97 11.39 -6.26
CA ASP A 84 2.34 12.82 -6.28
C ASP A 84 3.86 13.03 -6.25
N VAL A 85 4.60 12.21 -5.48
CA VAL A 85 6.03 12.44 -5.22
C VAL A 85 6.91 11.30 -5.72
N LEU A 86 6.75 10.09 -5.20
CA LEU A 86 7.75 9.02 -5.40
C LEU A 86 7.72 8.45 -6.83
N GLY A 87 6.53 8.22 -7.37
CA GLY A 87 6.33 7.70 -8.73
C GLY A 87 6.97 8.59 -9.80
N PRO A 88 6.70 9.91 -9.81
CA PRO A 88 7.35 10.84 -10.74
C PRO A 88 8.88 10.84 -10.67
N LEU A 89 9.48 10.71 -9.47
CA LEU A 89 10.94 10.65 -9.29
C LEU A 89 11.57 9.34 -9.81
N LEU A 90 10.77 8.28 -9.93
CA LEU A 90 11.20 6.98 -10.46
C LEU A 90 11.16 6.92 -12.00
N ILE A 91 10.32 7.71 -12.66
CA ILE A 91 10.19 7.66 -14.12
C ILE A 91 11.52 8.04 -14.80
N GLY A 92 11.95 7.21 -15.76
CA GLY A 92 13.21 7.40 -16.47
C GLY A 92 14.46 6.88 -15.75
N ARG A 93 14.35 6.43 -14.49
CA ARG A 93 15.45 5.76 -13.76
C ARG A 93 15.65 4.33 -14.26
N GLU A 94 16.89 3.85 -14.21
CA GLU A 94 17.22 2.45 -14.44
C GLU A 94 17.01 1.62 -13.16
N PRO A 95 16.29 0.49 -13.19
CA PRO A 95 15.97 -0.30 -12.01
C PRO A 95 17.10 -1.26 -11.60
N VAL A 96 18.31 -0.74 -11.38
CA VAL A 96 19.53 -1.57 -11.13
C VAL A 96 20.14 -1.35 -9.75
N ASP A 97 20.29 -0.11 -9.30
CA ASP A 97 20.85 0.22 -7.98
C ASP A 97 19.73 0.59 -7.01
N ILE A 98 19.02 -0.44 -6.53
CA ILE A 98 17.85 -0.27 -5.68
C ILE A 98 18.17 0.46 -4.36
N PRO A 99 19.28 0.19 -3.65
CA PRO A 99 19.65 0.95 -2.46
C PRO A 99 19.87 2.44 -2.74
N ALA A 100 20.58 2.81 -3.82
CA ALA A 100 20.77 4.22 -4.16
C ALA A 100 19.45 4.91 -4.52
N ILE A 101 18.56 4.23 -5.26
CA ILE A 101 17.22 4.74 -5.55
C ILE A 101 16.43 4.94 -4.26
N TRP A 102 16.53 4.02 -3.31
CA TRP A 102 15.86 4.14 -2.02
C TRP A 102 16.35 5.36 -1.25
N ASP A 103 17.66 5.55 -1.15
CA ASP A 103 18.25 6.68 -0.44
C ASP A 103 17.91 8.03 -1.08
N ASP A 104 17.82 8.11 -2.41
CA ASP A 104 17.36 9.32 -3.11
C ASP A 104 15.89 9.68 -2.82
N LEU A 105 15.06 8.67 -2.51
CA LEU A 105 13.62 8.83 -2.27
C LEU A 105 13.27 9.12 -0.81
N TYR A 106 14.18 8.82 0.12
CA TYR A 106 13.98 8.93 1.57
C TYR A 106 14.13 10.36 2.09
#